data_AF-A0A2A3MSY5-F1
#
_entry.id   AF-A0A2A3MSY5-F1
#
_cell.length_a   1.000
_cell.length_b   1.000
_cell.length_c   1.000
_cell.angle_alpha   90.00
_cell.angle_beta   90.00
_cell.angle_gamma   90.00
#
_symmetry.space_group_name_H-M   'P 1'
#
loop_
_entity.id
_entity.type
_entity.pdbx_description
1 polymer ?
#
loop_
_entity_poly.entity_id
_entity_poly.type
_entity_poly.pdbx_seq_one_letter_code
_entity_poly.pdbx_strand_id
1 'polypeptide(L)'
;MQTRKLQTKDDGLVLSTIKEISGKRIEERRRRDRITQPQLARAAGVSVRWLREIEAGNPKSKLDEHLACAHRLGLSTAHIMIPLLLMERKMSIPQELLLDEDLSELEDRCIALIYEHSSSTISRRRASFFTDAGDQE
;
A
#
# COMPACT_ATOMS: atom_id res chain seq x y z
N MET A 1 -11.39 1.09 24.09
CA MET A 1 -11.27 2.03 22.95
C MET A 1 -12.09 1.44 21.81
N GLN A 2 -13.19 2.06 21.38
CA GLN A 2 -13.98 1.53 20.26
C GLN A 2 -13.21 1.77 18.96
N THR A 3 -12.70 0.71 18.36
CA THR A 3 -12.04 0.76 17.04
C THR A 3 -13.08 1.11 15.99
N ARG A 4 -12.98 2.29 15.40
CA ARG A 4 -13.90 2.73 14.35
C ARG A 4 -13.46 2.10 13.03
N LYS A 5 -14.41 1.56 12.26
CA LYS A 5 -14.14 0.73 11.07
C LYS A 5 -14.79 1.35 9.84
N LEU A 6 -14.05 1.42 8.74
CA LEU A 6 -14.61 1.77 7.43
C LEU A 6 -15.19 0.50 6.79
N GLN A 7 -16.49 0.52 6.45
CA GLN A 7 -17.14 -0.60 5.77
C GLN A 7 -16.86 -0.55 4.27
N THR A 8 -16.51 -1.69 3.68
CA THR A 8 -16.20 -1.84 2.24
C THR A 8 -17.43 -2.19 1.42
N LYS A 9 -18.61 -1.63 1.76
CA LYS A 9 -19.84 -1.86 1.00
C LYS A 9 -19.92 -0.99 -0.27
N ASP A 10 -19.11 0.06 -0.31
CA ASP A 10 -18.96 0.97 -1.45
C ASP A 10 -17.46 1.13 -1.75
N ASP A 11 -16.97 0.33 -2.68
CA ASP A 11 -15.56 0.31 -3.07
C ASP A 11 -15.12 1.67 -3.67
N GLY A 12 -16.03 2.42 -4.28
CA GLY A 12 -15.74 3.75 -4.83
C GLY A 12 -15.43 4.76 -3.74
N LEU A 13 -16.25 4.78 -2.68
CA LEU A 13 -16.00 5.62 -1.51
C LEU A 13 -14.70 5.21 -0.79
N VAL A 14 -14.47 3.91 -0.59
CA VAL A 14 -13.24 3.41 0.05
C VAL A 14 -12.00 3.84 -0.73
N LEU A 15 -12.00 3.65 -2.05
CA LEU A 15 -10.88 4.00 -2.90
C LEU A 15 -10.61 5.52 -2.88
N SER A 16 -11.66 6.33 -2.85
CA SER A 16 -11.51 7.79 -2.72
C SER A 16 -10.85 8.19 -1.39
N THR A 17 -11.24 7.53 -0.29
CA THR A 17 -10.65 7.75 1.04
C THR A 17 -9.17 7.35 1.08
N ILE A 18 -8.82 6.19 0.49
CA ILE A 18 -7.42 5.74 0.40
C ILE A 18 -6.56 6.77 -0.34
N LYS A 19 -7.06 7.28 -1.47
CA LYS A 19 -6.36 8.31 -2.27
C LYS A 19 -6.19 9.60 -1.50
N GLU A 20 -7.22 10.07 -0.80
CA GLU A 20 -7.15 11.29 0.02
C GLU A 20 -6.07 11.17 1.09
N ILE A 21 -6.07 10.08 1.85
CA ILE A 21 -5.06 9.83 2.90
C ILE A 21 -3.67 9.74 2.30
N SER A 22 -3.52 9.02 1.19
CA SER A 22 -2.22 8.93 0.53
C SER A 22 -1.73 10.30 0.04
N GLY A 23 -2.62 11.15 -0.48
CA GLY A 23 -2.28 12.51 -0.92
C GLY A 23 -1.71 13.36 0.21
N LYS A 24 -2.40 13.34 1.36
CA LYS A 24 -1.95 14.05 2.58
C LYS A 24 -0.58 13.57 3.06
N ARG A 25 -0.36 12.25 3.11
CA ARG A 25 0.94 11.69 3.53
C ARG A 25 2.09 12.08 2.59
N ILE A 26 1.82 12.09 1.28
CA ILE A 26 2.79 12.56 0.27
C ILE A 26 3.14 14.03 0.55
N GLU A 27 2.13 14.88 0.74
CA GLU A 27 2.35 16.30 1.04
C GLU A 27 3.14 16.50 2.34
N GLU A 28 2.73 15.84 3.42
CA GLU A 28 3.34 15.95 4.75
C GLU A 28 4.81 15.53 4.73
N ARG A 29 5.13 14.36 4.14
CA ARG A 29 6.51 13.90 3.99
C ARG A 29 7.32 14.83 3.12
N ARG A 30 6.78 15.24 1.97
CA ARG A 30 7.45 16.17 1.06
C ARG A 30 7.81 17.47 1.80
N ARG A 31 6.87 18.04 2.57
CA ARG A 31 7.08 19.27 3.35
C ARG A 31 8.12 19.06 4.46
N ARG A 32 8.04 17.95 5.20
CA ARG A 32 9.01 17.57 6.26
C ARG A 32 10.43 17.47 5.71
N ASP A 33 10.59 16.88 4.53
CA ASP A 33 11.88 16.70 3.87
C ASP A 33 12.32 17.94 3.06
N ARG A 34 11.54 19.03 3.10
CA ARG A 34 11.77 20.30 2.39
C ARG A 34 11.90 20.15 0.87
N ILE A 35 11.21 19.17 0.30
CA ILE A 35 11.14 18.93 -1.14
C ILE A 35 10.03 19.83 -1.73
N THR A 36 10.29 20.47 -2.87
CA THR A 36 9.27 21.26 -3.57
C THR A 36 8.42 20.39 -4.49
N GLN A 37 7.19 20.83 -4.81
CA GLN A 37 6.34 20.11 -5.76
C GLN A 37 7.04 19.89 -7.12
N PRO A 38 7.73 20.87 -7.74
CA PRO A 38 8.48 20.63 -8.96
C PRO A 38 9.58 19.56 -8.85
N GLN A 39 10.27 19.50 -7.72
CA GLN A 39 11.31 18.48 -7.49
C GLN A 39 10.70 17.08 -7.40
N LEU A 40 9.67 16.90 -6.57
CA LEU A 40 8.99 15.61 -6.44
C LEU A 40 8.33 15.18 -7.75
N ALA A 41 7.61 16.10 -8.41
CA ALA A 41 6.95 15.82 -9.68
C ALA A 41 7.94 15.31 -10.74
N ARG A 42 9.09 15.97 -10.87
CA ARG A 42 10.18 15.54 -11.75
C ARG A 42 10.70 14.15 -11.38
N ALA A 43 10.96 13.89 -10.10
CA ALA A 43 11.49 12.60 -9.65
C ALA A 43 10.48 11.45 -9.86
N ALA A 44 9.20 11.71 -9.61
CA ALA A 44 8.11 10.74 -9.74
C ALA A 44 7.61 10.58 -11.19
N GLY A 45 8.05 11.44 -12.13
CA GLY A 45 7.60 11.37 -13.52
C GLY A 45 6.17 11.88 -13.75
N VAL A 46 5.67 12.78 -12.88
CA VAL A 46 4.33 13.37 -12.96
C VAL A 46 4.41 14.87 -13.23
N SER A 47 3.32 15.49 -13.70
CA SER A 47 3.27 16.94 -13.83
C SER A 47 3.07 17.63 -12.47
N VAL A 48 3.60 18.85 -12.30
CA VAL A 48 3.41 19.64 -11.07
C VAL A 48 1.91 19.91 -10.79
N ARG A 49 1.13 20.13 -11.85
CA ARG A 49 -0.32 20.27 -11.74
C ARG A 49 -0.94 19.00 -11.15
N TRP A 50 -0.56 17.83 -11.64
CA TRP A 50 -1.07 16.55 -11.12
C TRP A 50 -0.60 16.24 -9.71
N LEU A 51 0.65 16.55 -9.36
CA LEU A 51 1.10 16.41 -7.99
C LEU A 51 0.24 17.24 -7.02
N ARG A 52 -0.20 18.45 -7.40
CA ARG A 52 -1.13 19.24 -6.57
C ARG A 52 -2.48 18.55 -6.38
N GLU A 53 -3.02 17.95 -7.44
CA GLU A 53 -4.30 17.23 -7.36
C GLU A 53 -4.18 15.96 -6.50
N ILE A 54 -3.05 15.26 -6.58
CA ILE A 54 -2.72 14.13 -5.72
C ILE A 54 -2.67 14.59 -4.26
N GLU A 55 -1.88 15.62 -3.94
CA GLU A 55 -1.75 16.16 -2.58
C GLU A 55 -3.10 16.70 -2.05
N ALA A 56 -3.95 17.25 -2.91
CA ALA A 56 -5.30 17.70 -2.57
C ALA A 56 -6.33 16.56 -2.40
N GLY A 57 -5.95 15.30 -2.64
CA GLY A 57 -6.82 14.14 -2.49
C GLY A 57 -7.86 13.96 -3.60
N ASN A 58 -7.58 14.42 -4.82
CA ASN A 58 -8.49 14.28 -5.95
C ASN A 58 -8.82 12.79 -6.21
N PRO A 59 -10.08 12.34 -6.11
CA PRO A 59 -10.44 10.93 -6.27
C PRO A 59 -10.16 10.37 -7.67
N LYS A 60 -9.98 11.25 -8.68
CA LYS A 60 -9.63 10.89 -10.05
C LYS A 60 -8.13 10.72 -10.28
N SER A 61 -7.27 11.04 -9.31
CA SER A 61 -5.84 10.74 -9.39
C SER A 61 -5.63 9.23 -9.54
N LYS A 62 -4.55 8.83 -10.20
CA LYS A 62 -4.28 7.42 -10.43
C LYS A 62 -3.40 6.85 -9.31
N LEU A 63 -3.66 5.61 -8.89
CA LEU A 63 -2.89 4.99 -7.80
C LEU A 63 -1.41 4.80 -8.14
N ASP A 64 -1.07 4.51 -9.39
CA ASP A 64 0.33 4.40 -9.85
C ASP A 64 1.12 5.69 -9.60
N GLU A 65 0.50 6.86 -9.80
CA GLU A 65 1.11 8.16 -9.51
C GLU A 65 1.33 8.38 -8.00
N HIS A 66 0.39 7.92 -7.16
CA HIS A 66 0.56 7.93 -5.71
C HIS A 66 1.74 7.04 -5.28
N LEU A 67 1.81 5.82 -5.82
CA LEU A 67 2.90 4.88 -5.55
C LEU A 67 4.25 5.44 -6.00
N ALA A 68 4.31 6.07 -7.17
CA ALA A 68 5.53 6.71 -7.67
C ALA A 68 6.01 7.85 -6.75
N CYS A 69 5.08 8.71 -6.29
CA CYS A 69 5.42 9.79 -5.36
C CYS A 69 5.87 9.24 -4.00
N ALA A 70 5.14 8.27 -3.43
CA ALA A 70 5.47 7.64 -2.15
C ALA A 70 6.86 6.99 -2.19
N HIS A 71 7.15 6.22 -3.25
CA HIS A 71 8.44 5.58 -3.45
C HIS A 71 9.61 6.59 -3.48
N ARG A 72 9.44 7.73 -4.17
CA ARG A 72 10.47 8.79 -4.21
C ARG A 72 10.70 9.49 -2.89
N LEU A 73 9.73 9.45 -2.00
CA LEU A 73 9.81 10.02 -0.66
C LEU A 73 10.22 8.99 0.42
N GLY A 74 10.48 7.74 0.04
CA GLY A 74 10.75 6.65 0.99
C GLY A 74 9.58 6.38 1.92
N LEU A 75 8.35 6.67 1.48
CA LEU A 75 7.15 6.36 2.24
C LEU A 75 6.77 4.90 2.05
N SER A 76 6.43 4.24 3.16
CA SER A 76 5.71 2.98 3.13
C SER A 76 4.47 3.12 2.26
N THR A 77 4.19 2.09 1.46
CA THR A 77 2.97 2.03 0.64
C THR A 77 1.85 1.22 1.30
N ALA A 78 2.09 0.76 2.53
CA ALA A 78 1.16 -0.06 3.30
C ALA A 78 -0.21 0.62 3.52
N HIS A 79 -0.26 1.96 3.62
CA HIS A 79 -1.52 2.72 3.74
C HIS A 79 -2.38 2.69 2.46
N ILE A 80 -1.83 2.22 1.34
CA ILE A 80 -2.57 1.93 0.11
C ILE A 80 -2.80 0.43 0.01
N MET A 81 -1.73 -0.36 0.09
CA MET A 81 -1.75 -1.78 -0.25
C MET A 81 -2.59 -2.61 0.72
N ILE A 82 -2.49 -2.38 2.02
CA ILE A 82 -3.24 -3.15 3.01
C ILE A 82 -4.75 -2.85 2.92
N PRO A 83 -5.21 -1.58 2.86
CA PRO A 83 -6.62 -1.29 2.63
C PRO A 83 -7.18 -1.90 1.35
N LEU A 84 -6.41 -1.92 0.25
CA LEU A 84 -6.83 -2.57 -1.00
C LEU A 84 -7.01 -4.09 -0.83
N LEU A 85 -6.08 -4.76 -0.16
CA LEU A 85 -6.20 -6.19 0.15
C LEU A 85 -7.43 -6.48 1.04
N LEU A 86 -7.68 -5.65 2.06
CA LEU A 86 -8.86 -5.79 2.92
C LEU A 86 -10.16 -5.58 2.13
N MET A 87 -10.18 -4.58 1.25
CA MET A 87 -11.31 -4.28 0.36
C MET A 87 -11.62 -5.47 -0.56
N GLU A 88 -10.60 -6.07 -1.19
CA GLU A 88 -10.77 -7.26 -2.05
C GLU A 88 -11.40 -8.44 -1.29
N ARG A 89 -11.08 -8.57 0.00
CA ARG A 89 -11.65 -9.61 0.88
C ARG A 89 -12.98 -9.20 1.54
N LYS A 90 -13.53 -8.03 1.19
CA LYS A 90 -14.74 -7.44 1.80
C LYS A 90 -14.63 -7.32 3.32
N MET A 91 -13.42 -7.09 3.80
CA MET A 91 -13.12 -6.92 5.22
C MET A 91 -13.19 -5.44 5.59
N SER A 92 -13.64 -5.15 6.80
CA SER A 92 -13.61 -3.79 7.32
C SER A 92 -12.18 -3.27 7.45
N ILE A 93 -11.93 -2.03 7.04
CA ILE A 93 -10.63 -1.37 7.21
C ILE A 93 -10.58 -0.72 8.60
N PRO A 94 -9.61 -1.08 9.46
CA PRO A 94 -9.40 -0.40 10.74
C PRO A 94 -9.03 1.07 10.50
N GLN A 95 -9.71 2.01 11.18
CA GLN A 95 -9.39 3.43 11.00
C GLN A 95 -8.00 3.78 11.54
N GLU A 96 -7.50 3.03 12.51
CA GLU A 96 -6.15 3.19 13.07
C GLU A 96 -5.08 3.03 11.98
N LEU A 97 -5.24 2.05 11.08
CA LEU A 97 -4.36 1.83 9.93
C LEU A 97 -4.33 3.04 8.97
N LEU A 98 -5.45 3.75 8.86
CA LEU A 98 -5.58 4.92 7.99
C LEU A 98 -4.93 6.17 8.59
N LEU A 99 -4.91 6.26 9.93
CA LEU A 99 -4.39 7.41 10.67
C LEU A 99 -2.90 7.32 11.02
N ASP A 100 -2.34 6.11 11.10
CA ASP A 100 -0.96 5.90 11.53
C ASP A 100 0.06 6.41 10.49
N GLU A 101 0.84 7.44 10.82
CA GLU A 101 1.79 8.09 9.90
C GLU A 101 2.94 7.18 9.45
N ASP A 102 3.32 6.18 10.24
CA ASP A 102 4.44 5.29 9.96
C ASP A 102 4.03 3.82 10.03
N LEU A 103 3.87 3.22 8.86
CA LEU A 103 3.52 1.81 8.72
C LEU A 103 4.71 0.93 8.37
N SER A 104 5.94 1.42 8.53
CA SER A 104 7.15 0.68 8.11
C SER A 104 7.31 -0.64 8.86
N GLU A 105 7.07 -0.66 10.18
CA GLU A 105 7.13 -1.89 10.97
C GLU A 105 6.08 -2.93 10.49
N LEU A 106 4.87 -2.47 10.19
CA LEU A 106 3.83 -3.34 9.66
C LEU A 106 4.19 -3.87 8.27
N GLU A 107 4.74 -3.03 7.40
CA GLU A 107 5.23 -3.40 6.07
C GLU A 107 6.32 -4.46 6.17
N ASP A 108 7.33 -4.29 7.04
CA ASP A 108 8.40 -5.26 7.27
C ASP A 108 7.86 -6.61 7.74
N ARG A 109 6.89 -6.61 8.67
CA ARG A 109 6.23 -7.82 9.16
C ARG A 109 5.44 -8.52 8.05
N CYS A 110 4.75 -7.77 7.19
CA CYS A 110 4.06 -8.32 6.03
C CYS A 110 5.05 -8.94 5.03
N ILE A 111 6.17 -8.26 4.75
CA ILE A 111 7.22 -8.75 3.86
C ILE A 111 7.82 -10.06 4.41
N ALA A 112 8.16 -10.11 5.69
CA ALA A 112 8.68 -11.31 6.34
C ALA A 112 7.71 -12.50 6.20
N LEU A 113 6.41 -12.27 6.45
CA LEU A 113 5.37 -13.29 6.30
C LEU A 113 5.23 -13.79 4.86
N ILE A 114 5.35 -12.92 3.86
CA ILE A 114 5.33 -13.30 2.44
C ILE A 114 6.55 -14.19 2.12
N TYR A 115 7.75 -13.81 2.57
CA TYR A 115 8.96 -14.61 2.36
C TYR A 115 8.88 -15.98 3.03
N GLU A 116 8.39 -16.05 4.27
CA GLU A 116 8.18 -17.32 4.99
C GLU A 116 7.18 -18.22 4.25
N HIS A 117 6.06 -17.65 3.79
CA HIS A 117 5.05 -18.37 3.03
C HIS A 117 5.60 -18.90 1.70
N SER A 118 6.38 -18.09 0.97
CA SER A 118 6.99 -18.48 -0.29
C SER A 118 7.98 -19.63 -0.13
N SER A 119 8.83 -19.57 0.90
CA SER A 119 9.82 -20.59 1.23
C SER A 119 9.15 -21.92 1.61
N SER A 120 8.13 -21.86 2.46
CA SER A 120 7.35 -23.03 2.89
C SER A 120 6.58 -23.69 1.74
N THR A 121 6.14 -22.90 0.76
CA THR A 121 5.47 -23.40 -0.44
C THR A 121 6.45 -24.12 -1.38
N ILE A 122 7.65 -23.58 -1.55
CA ILE A 122 8.73 -24.23 -2.32
C ILE A 122 9.12 -25.56 -1.66
N SER A 123 9.30 -25.59 -0.34
CA SER A 123 9.64 -26.81 0.40
C SER A 123 8.54 -27.87 0.28
N ARG A 124 7.26 -27.49 0.37
CA ARG A 124 6.12 -28.42 0.17
C ARG A 124 6.02 -28.94 -1.26
N ARG A 125 6.22 -28.10 -2.28
CA ARG A 125 6.25 -28.53 -3.69
C ARG A 125 7.40 -29.51 -3.92
N ARG A 126 8.61 -29.20 -3.42
CA ARG A 126 9.74 -30.12 -3.51
C ARG A 126 9.45 -31.45 -2.83
N ALA A 127 8.90 -31.43 -1.62
CA ALA A 127 8.51 -32.66 -0.92
C ALA A 127 7.47 -33.47 -1.72
N SER A 128 6.45 -32.82 -2.33
CA SER A 128 5.46 -33.54 -3.15
C SER A 128 6.05 -34.13 -4.44
N PHE A 129 7.03 -33.45 -5.06
CA PHE A 129 7.76 -33.97 -6.22
C PHE A 129 8.62 -35.19 -5.89
N PHE A 130 9.16 -35.31 -4.67
CA PHE A 130 9.93 -36.48 -4.26
C PHE A 130 9.06 -37.66 -3.79
N THR A 131 7.85 -37.40 -3.29
CA THR A 131 6.90 -38.48 -2.95
C THR A 131 6.28 -39.14 -4.19
N ASP A 132 5.98 -38.38 -5.27
CA ASP A 132 5.44 -38.95 -6.53
C ASP A 132 6.46 -39.78 -7.31
N ALA A 133 7.77 -39.60 -7.05
CA ALA A 133 8.85 -40.35 -7.69
C ALA A 133 9.19 -41.66 -6.95
N GLY A 134 8.62 -41.90 -5.76
CA GLY A 134 8.89 -43.08 -4.92
C GLY A 134 7.85 -44.20 -5.02
N ASP A 135 6.73 -43.98 -5.73
CA ASP A 135 5.62 -44.94 -5.86
C ASP A 135 5.61 -45.68 -7.22
N GLN A 136 6.75 -45.71 -7.91
CA GLN A 136 6.98 -46.54 -9.11
C GLN A 136 8.18 -47.47 -8.91
N GLU A 137 8.09 -48.44 -8.00
CA GLU A 137 8.89 -49.68 -8.04
C GLU A 137 8.27 -50.79 -7.17
#